data_AF-A0A4S4LCJ0-F1
#
_entry.id   AF-A0A4S4LCJ0-F1
#
_cell.length_a   1.000
_cell.length_b   1.000
_cell.length_c   1.000
_cell.angle_alpha   90.00
_cell.angle_beta   90.00
_cell.angle_gamma   90.00
#
_symmetry.space_group_name_H-M   'P 1'
#
loop_
_entity.id
_entity.type
_entity.pdbx_description
1 polymer ?
#
loop_
_entity_poly.entity_id
_entity_poly.type
_entity_poly.pdbx_seq_one_letter_code
_entity_poly.pdbx_strand_id
1 'polypeptide(L)'
;MPITLIRLLNNPITFGVFGDGRHTDLSTNKATMDTEERIQAVSQFLLQSPPGEINDVLNDVRNIISDDDSLQAGVYPALQEYNLGQFIVADVPGVQHQVRDRVACSSIISEAARMKGDEERFLDPRSKTTFLFDHISLETSDSQEFEPDLESEPFRAALESSTLSYIAAHFHEGVGAVFAKAGSSTQFTIQIVANKYNPTNYWSGRWRSEYLVDFAENTISGRLLVNVHYYEQGNVQLETKHTTSIALPPTISASSPAPSASKILALIEDEEGAYQAALGDVYHDMGEKTFKGLRRALPLTRQKIDWDKVLGYKLGAELSASKGVFSAS
;
A
#
# COMPACT_ATOMS: atom_id res chain seq x y z
N MET A 1 8.15 -20.18 -16.29
CA MET A 1 8.95 -19.08 -16.87
C MET A 1 8.82 -17.91 -15.90
N PRO A 2 9.90 -17.33 -15.38
CA PRO A 2 9.78 -16.30 -14.35
C PRO A 2 9.26 -15.01 -14.98
N ILE A 3 8.21 -14.44 -14.40
CA ILE A 3 7.64 -13.16 -14.80
C ILE A 3 8.48 -12.07 -14.14
N THR A 4 9.06 -11.22 -14.97
CA THR A 4 9.91 -10.08 -14.62
C THR A 4 9.08 -8.98 -13.95
N LEU A 5 9.57 -8.49 -12.81
CA LEU A 5 9.10 -7.28 -12.12
C LEU A 5 9.23 -6.06 -13.07
N ILE A 6 8.12 -5.43 -13.45
CA ILE A 6 8.14 -4.16 -14.18
C ILE A 6 7.89 -3.04 -13.18
N ARG A 7 8.97 -2.41 -12.70
CA ARG A 7 8.93 -1.13 -11.97
C ARG A 7 9.29 -0.05 -12.99
N LEU A 8 8.33 0.79 -13.40
CA LEU A 8 8.60 1.94 -14.25
C LEU A 8 9.15 3.08 -13.38
N LEU A 9 10.48 3.18 -13.33
CA LEU A 9 11.17 4.35 -12.76
C LEU A 9 11.64 5.25 -13.92
N ASN A 10 11.08 6.45 -13.99
CA ASN A 10 11.56 7.54 -14.85
C ASN A 10 12.83 8.14 -14.23
N ASN A 11 14.00 7.80 -14.75
CA ASN A 11 15.17 8.70 -14.78
C ASN A 11 16.24 8.22 -15.79
N PRO A 12 16.96 9.13 -16.48
CA PRO A 12 17.79 8.80 -17.62
C PRO A 12 19.16 8.23 -17.21
N ILE A 13 19.54 7.09 -17.78
CA ILE A 13 20.88 6.48 -17.64
C ILE A 13 21.77 6.97 -18.79
N THR A 14 22.79 7.76 -18.47
CA THR A 14 23.90 8.09 -19.38
C THR A 14 24.83 6.91 -19.56
N PHE A 15 25.07 6.48 -20.81
CA PHE A 15 26.08 5.47 -21.16
C PHE A 15 27.44 6.13 -21.40
N GLY A 16 28.46 5.76 -20.60
CA GLY A 16 29.86 6.09 -20.84
C GLY A 16 30.61 4.93 -21.48
N VAL A 17 31.25 5.16 -22.62
CA VAL A 17 32.13 4.21 -23.31
C VAL A 17 33.51 4.23 -22.65
N PHE A 18 34.02 3.08 -22.20
CA PHE A 18 35.40 2.96 -21.72
C PHE A 18 36.24 2.16 -22.73
N GLY A 19 37.26 2.83 -23.25
CA GLY A 19 38.34 2.25 -24.02
C GLY A 19 39.66 2.33 -23.26
N ASP A 20 40.43 1.26 -23.44
CA ASP A 20 41.86 1.11 -23.29
C ASP A 20 42.46 0.65 -21.95
N GLY A 21 43.34 -0.35 -22.10
CA GLY A 21 43.87 -1.19 -21.06
C GLY A 21 45.02 -0.55 -20.30
N ARG A 22 44.96 -0.68 -18.98
CA ARG A 22 46.13 -0.69 -18.11
C ARG A 22 45.84 -1.66 -16.96
N HIS A 23 46.74 -2.63 -16.81
CA HIS A 23 46.73 -3.67 -15.79
C HIS A 23 46.95 -3.01 -14.42
N THR A 24 45.87 -2.56 -13.77
CA THR A 24 45.88 -2.19 -12.35
C THR A 24 45.34 -3.36 -11.57
N ASP A 25 46.17 -3.86 -10.65
CA ASP A 25 45.87 -4.91 -9.69
C ASP A 25 44.58 -4.55 -8.92
N LEU A 26 43.45 -5.10 -9.37
CA LEU A 26 42.16 -4.98 -8.71
C LEU A 26 42.14 -5.99 -7.57
N SER A 27 42.88 -5.70 -6.51
CA SER A 27 42.42 -6.09 -5.17
C SER A 27 41.15 -5.28 -4.92
N THR A 28 40.03 -5.79 -5.42
CA THR A 28 38.70 -5.28 -5.08
C THR A 28 38.56 -5.39 -3.57
N ASN A 29 38.84 -4.29 -2.87
CA ASN A 29 38.17 -3.93 -1.64
C ASN A 29 36.66 -3.99 -1.96
N LYS A 30 36.07 -5.16 -1.77
CA LYS A 30 34.64 -5.29 -1.63
C LYS A 30 34.36 -4.53 -0.33
N ALA A 31 34.05 -3.23 -0.44
CA ALA A 31 33.59 -2.44 0.69
C ALA A 31 32.39 -3.22 1.24
N THR A 32 32.63 -3.93 2.34
CA THR A 32 31.58 -4.58 3.10
C THR A 32 30.69 -3.44 3.56
N MET A 33 29.47 -3.36 3.03
CA MET A 33 28.49 -2.35 3.46
C MET A 33 28.56 -2.24 4.98
N ASP A 34 28.69 -1.02 5.47
CA ASP A 34 28.75 -0.75 6.90
C ASP A 34 27.44 -1.23 7.57
N THR A 35 27.48 -1.55 8.85
CA THR A 35 26.31 -2.06 9.56
C THR A 35 25.14 -1.07 9.49
N GLU A 36 25.45 0.23 9.55
CA GLU A 36 24.46 1.31 9.42
C GLU A 36 23.82 1.37 8.03
N GLU A 37 24.61 1.22 6.96
CA GLU A 37 24.10 1.16 5.58
C GLU A 37 23.20 -0.06 5.35
N ARG A 38 23.54 -1.20 5.98
CA ARG A 38 22.69 -2.41 5.92
C ARG A 38 21.36 -2.18 6.63
N ILE A 39 21.38 -1.56 7.81
CA ILE A 39 20.17 -1.22 8.55
C ILE A 39 19.29 -0.28 7.72
N GLN A 40 19.85 0.75 7.08
CA GLN A 40 19.08 1.65 6.22
C GLN A 40 18.46 0.93 5.02
N ALA A 41 19.20 0.05 4.35
CA ALA A 41 18.67 -0.76 3.25
C ALA A 41 17.52 -1.65 3.71
N VAL A 42 17.63 -2.20 4.92
CA VAL A 42 16.62 -3.05 5.55
C VAL A 42 15.37 -2.27 5.92
N SER A 43 15.51 -1.08 6.50
CA SER A 43 14.40 -0.19 6.77
C SER A 43 13.61 0.12 5.49
N GLN A 44 14.29 0.34 4.36
CA GLN A 44 13.64 0.53 3.07
C GLN A 44 12.90 -0.72 2.57
N PHE A 45 13.44 -1.92 2.79
CA PHE A 45 12.74 -3.16 2.44
C PHE A 45 11.47 -3.36 3.29
N LEU A 46 11.54 -3.04 4.59
CA LEU A 46 10.39 -3.17 5.48
C LEU A 46 9.25 -2.24 5.08
N LEU A 47 9.56 -0.99 4.71
CA LEU A 47 8.56 -0.03 4.21
C LEU A 47 7.87 -0.48 2.91
N GLN A 48 8.54 -1.31 2.10
CA GLN A 48 8.01 -1.86 0.85
C GLN A 48 7.35 -3.23 1.03
N SER A 49 7.23 -3.72 2.26
CA SER A 49 6.65 -5.03 2.52
C SER A 49 5.20 -5.10 2.07
N PRO A 50 4.78 -6.19 1.40
CA PRO A 50 3.38 -6.43 1.11
C PRO A 50 2.56 -6.54 2.41
N PRO A 51 1.27 -6.16 2.37
CA PRO A 51 0.39 -6.25 3.53
C PRO A 51 0.26 -7.71 3.98
N GLY A 52 0.47 -7.96 5.28
CA GLY A 52 0.38 -9.30 5.86
C GLY A 52 1.65 -10.15 5.80
N GLU A 53 2.72 -9.67 5.14
CA GLU A 53 3.97 -10.44 4.92
C GLU A 53 5.18 -9.83 5.67
N ILE A 54 4.97 -8.81 6.51
CA ILE A 54 6.07 -8.11 7.17
C ILE A 54 6.89 -9.00 8.11
N ASN A 55 6.26 -9.97 8.78
CA ASN A 55 6.96 -10.90 9.66
C ASN A 55 7.91 -11.82 8.87
N ASP A 56 7.51 -12.22 7.66
CA ASP A 56 8.34 -13.04 6.78
C ASP A 56 9.53 -12.22 6.26
N VAL A 57 9.29 -10.98 5.82
CA VAL A 57 10.35 -10.04 5.41
C VAL A 57 11.34 -9.78 6.55
N LEU A 58 10.84 -9.57 7.78
CA LEU A 58 11.68 -9.34 8.94
C LEU A 58 12.56 -10.57 9.26
N ASN A 59 12.02 -11.78 9.15
CA ASN A 59 12.76 -13.02 9.38
C ASN A 59 13.82 -13.27 8.29
N ASP A 60 13.51 -12.98 7.03
CA ASP A 60 14.47 -13.09 5.92
C ASP A 60 15.63 -12.10 6.09
N VAL A 61 15.31 -10.90 6.54
CA VAL A 61 16.29 -9.83 6.72
C VAL A 61 17.18 -10.02 7.95
N ARG A 62 16.65 -10.61 9.04
CA ARG A 62 17.45 -11.01 10.21
C ARG A 62 18.65 -11.88 9.83
N ASN A 63 18.44 -12.83 8.92
CA ASN A 63 19.49 -13.71 8.41
C ASN A 63 20.58 -12.98 7.60
N ILE A 64 20.32 -11.76 7.11
CA ILE A 64 21.25 -10.98 6.28
C ILE A 64 22.15 -10.09 7.14
N ILE A 65 21.63 -9.54 8.24
CA ILE A 65 22.37 -8.61 9.11
C ILE A 65 23.22 -9.36 10.15
N SER A 66 22.74 -10.49 10.67
CA SER A 66 23.44 -11.31 11.67
C SER A 66 23.84 -10.56 12.96
N ASP A 67 23.12 -9.48 13.28
CA ASP A 67 23.25 -8.67 14.49
C ASP A 67 21.86 -8.17 14.92
N ASP A 68 21.22 -8.92 15.83
CA ASP A 68 19.82 -8.74 16.20
C ASP A 68 19.57 -7.47 17.04
N ASP A 69 20.53 -7.10 17.88
CA ASP A 69 20.38 -5.94 18.79
C ASP A 69 20.41 -4.62 17.99
N SER A 70 21.35 -4.50 17.05
CA SER A 70 21.45 -3.34 16.16
C SER A 70 20.27 -3.27 15.17
N LEU A 71 19.77 -4.43 14.71
CA LEU A 71 18.59 -4.50 13.86
C LEU A 71 17.36 -3.96 14.57
N GLN A 72 17.11 -4.39 15.81
CA GLN A 72 15.90 -4.01 16.54
C GLN A 72 15.81 -2.50 16.76
N ALA A 73 16.92 -1.86 17.15
CA ALA A 73 16.98 -0.42 17.34
C ALA A 73 16.85 0.37 16.03
N GLY A 74 17.46 -0.12 14.94
CA GLY A 74 17.46 0.56 13.65
C GLY A 74 16.16 0.42 12.85
N VAL A 75 15.42 -0.66 13.09
CA VAL A 75 14.19 -1.00 12.36
C VAL A 75 12.95 -0.40 13.01
N TYR A 76 12.98 -0.10 14.31
CA TYR A 76 11.82 0.43 15.04
C TYR A 76 11.14 1.63 14.35
N PRO A 77 11.85 2.68 13.90
CA PRO A 77 11.22 3.81 13.21
C PRO A 77 10.56 3.41 11.88
N ALA A 78 11.15 2.46 11.15
CA ALA A 78 10.60 1.96 9.90
C ALA A 78 9.34 1.12 10.13
N LEU A 79 9.29 0.33 11.21
CA LEU A 79 8.08 -0.40 11.62
C LEU A 79 6.98 0.56 12.04
N GLN A 80 7.30 1.61 12.79
CA GLN A 80 6.34 2.64 13.17
C GLN A 80 5.74 3.31 11.92
N GLU A 81 6.57 3.78 10.99
CA GLU A 81 6.12 4.39 9.75
C GLU A 81 5.29 3.42 8.90
N TYR A 82 5.73 2.15 8.78
CA TYR A 82 4.97 1.12 8.10
C TYR A 82 3.61 0.91 8.74
N ASN A 83 3.55 0.70 10.06
CA ASN A 83 2.32 0.39 10.78
C ASN A 83 1.30 1.54 10.68
N LEU A 84 1.75 2.79 10.82
CA LEU A 84 0.94 3.99 10.66
C LEU A 84 0.45 4.18 9.23
N GLY A 85 1.35 4.01 8.25
CA GLY A 85 0.99 4.13 6.84
C GLY A 85 -0.01 3.07 6.42
N GLN A 86 0.14 1.84 6.93
CA GLN A 86 -0.64 0.67 6.56
C GLN A 86 -1.98 0.54 7.29
N PHE A 87 -2.30 1.44 8.22
CA PHE A 87 -3.53 1.38 9.03
C PHE A 87 -3.66 0.02 9.71
N ILE A 88 -2.59 -0.39 10.42
CA ILE A 88 -2.62 -1.62 11.20
C ILE A 88 -3.75 -1.56 12.21
N VAL A 89 -4.43 -2.68 12.33
CA VAL A 89 -5.59 -2.86 13.17
C VAL A 89 -5.11 -3.53 14.46
N ALA A 90 -5.43 -2.94 15.61
CA ALA A 90 -5.04 -3.44 16.92
C ALA A 90 -6.25 -3.60 17.83
N ASP A 91 -6.29 -4.67 18.62
CA ASP A 91 -7.37 -4.91 19.57
C ASP A 91 -7.16 -4.06 20.83
N VAL A 92 -8.22 -3.41 21.31
CA VAL A 92 -8.13 -2.57 22.52
C VAL A 92 -8.33 -3.43 23.78
N PRO A 93 -7.40 -3.40 24.76
CA PRO A 93 -7.51 -4.20 25.97
C PRO A 93 -8.76 -3.87 26.78
N GLY A 94 -9.49 -4.90 27.23
CA GLY A 94 -10.63 -4.75 28.15
C GLY A 94 -11.97 -4.35 27.52
N VAL A 95 -12.00 -4.06 26.22
CA VAL A 95 -13.23 -3.63 25.54
C VAL A 95 -13.80 -4.76 24.68
N GLN A 96 -14.76 -5.53 25.22
CA GLN A 96 -15.57 -6.46 24.44
C GLN A 96 -16.85 -5.77 23.97
N HIS A 97 -16.81 -5.11 22.80
CA HIS A 97 -18.05 -4.72 22.15
C HIS A 97 -18.78 -5.99 21.68
N GLN A 98 -20.00 -6.22 22.17
CA GLN A 98 -20.85 -7.35 21.78
C GLN A 98 -21.28 -7.23 20.31
N VAL A 99 -20.41 -7.58 19.39
CA VAL A 99 -20.79 -7.88 18.01
C VAL A 99 -20.10 -9.18 17.63
N ARG A 100 -20.88 -10.10 17.05
CA ARG A 100 -20.50 -11.47 16.68
C ARG A 100 -19.39 -11.58 15.63
N ASP A 101 -18.85 -10.45 15.16
CA ASP A 101 -17.75 -10.35 14.22
C ASP A 101 -16.61 -9.56 14.85
N ARG A 102 -15.43 -10.17 14.94
CA ARG A 102 -14.18 -9.59 15.47
C ARG A 102 -13.77 -8.26 14.79
N VAL A 103 -14.35 -7.98 13.63
CA VAL A 103 -14.00 -6.89 12.72
C VAL A 103 -14.41 -5.51 13.25
N ALA A 104 -15.34 -5.42 14.20
CA ALA A 104 -15.82 -4.13 14.74
C ALA A 104 -15.11 -3.68 16.04
N CYS A 105 -14.16 -4.45 16.58
CA CYS A 105 -13.61 -4.23 17.94
C CYS A 105 -12.19 -3.66 17.97
N SER A 106 -11.63 -3.38 16.81
CA SER A 106 -10.21 -3.06 16.69
C SER A 106 -10.03 -1.59 16.30
N SER A 107 -9.05 -0.93 16.90
CA SER A 107 -8.68 0.45 16.59
C SER A 107 -7.71 0.49 15.41
N ILE A 108 -7.79 1.55 14.61
CA ILE A 108 -6.87 1.78 13.50
C ILE A 108 -5.69 2.61 14.03
N ILE A 109 -4.49 2.06 13.89
CA ILE A 109 -3.23 2.75 14.22
C ILE A 109 -2.85 3.64 13.04
N SER A 110 -2.96 4.95 13.23
CA SER A 110 -2.64 5.95 12.23
C SER A 110 -2.20 7.26 12.89
N GLU A 111 -1.66 8.19 12.10
CA GLU A 111 -1.32 9.54 12.58
C GLU A 111 -2.53 10.31 13.11
N ALA A 112 -3.75 10.00 12.66
CA ALA A 112 -4.97 10.62 13.17
C ALA A 112 -5.36 10.11 14.57
N ALA A 113 -4.96 8.87 14.89
CA ALA A 113 -5.17 8.25 16.20
C ALA A 113 -4.09 8.64 17.22
N ARG A 114 -2.95 9.17 16.77
CA ARG A 114 -1.78 9.44 17.61
C ARG A 114 -2.04 10.61 18.58
N MET A 115 -1.75 10.40 19.86
CA MET A 115 -1.93 11.43 20.88
C MET A 115 -0.84 12.52 20.81
N LYS A 116 -1.22 13.77 21.02
CA LYS A 116 -0.26 14.89 21.07
C LYS A 116 0.54 14.82 22.39
N GLY A 117 1.82 14.49 22.30
CA GLY A 117 2.77 14.52 23.41
C GLY A 117 3.34 13.17 23.83
N ASP A 118 2.73 12.07 23.38
CA ASP A 118 3.24 10.71 23.58
C ASP A 118 3.22 9.98 22.24
N GLU A 119 4.41 9.66 21.74
CA GLU A 119 4.64 9.16 20.39
C GLU A 119 4.11 7.73 20.18
N GLU A 120 3.90 6.99 21.27
CA GLU A 120 3.52 5.57 21.27
C GLU A 120 2.09 5.34 21.78
N ARG A 121 1.40 6.43 22.15
CA ARG A 121 0.02 6.39 22.66
C ARG A 121 -0.99 6.74 21.57
N PHE A 122 -1.96 5.85 21.40
CA PHE A 122 -3.03 5.97 20.41
C PHE A 122 -4.38 6.08 21.10
N LEU A 123 -5.30 6.83 20.47
CA LEU A 123 -6.67 7.03 20.89
C LEU A 123 -7.59 6.09 20.13
N ASP A 124 -8.43 5.34 20.84
CA ASP A 124 -9.66 4.79 20.28
C ASP A 124 -10.84 5.72 20.63
N PRO A 125 -11.34 6.51 19.66
CA PRO A 125 -12.42 7.46 19.89
C PRO A 125 -13.76 6.77 20.17
N ARG A 126 -13.92 5.49 19.84
CA ARG A 126 -15.17 4.75 20.09
C ARG A 126 -15.27 4.31 21.54
N SER A 127 -14.23 3.66 22.07
CA SER A 127 -14.19 3.28 23.49
C SER A 127 -13.86 4.44 24.41
N LYS A 128 -13.42 5.58 23.87
CA LYS A 128 -12.93 6.74 24.64
C LYS A 128 -11.78 6.35 25.55
N THR A 129 -10.89 5.52 25.02
CA THR A 129 -9.69 5.07 25.73
C THR A 129 -8.45 5.38 24.90
N THR A 130 -7.36 5.66 25.58
CA THR A 130 -6.02 5.70 24.99
C THR A 130 -5.24 4.49 25.44
N PHE A 131 -4.31 4.02 24.63
CA PHE A 131 -3.48 2.85 24.93
C PHE A 131 -2.10 3.01 24.30
N LEU A 132 -1.10 2.35 24.87
CA LEU A 132 0.23 2.21 24.27
C LEU A 132 0.21 1.10 23.22
N PHE A 133 0.90 1.31 22.11
CA PHE A 133 1.04 0.31 21.05
C PHE A 133 2.52 0.04 20.77
N ASP A 134 2.93 -1.22 20.93
CA ASP A 134 4.27 -1.65 20.57
C ASP A 134 4.31 -2.05 19.09
N HIS A 135 5.06 -1.30 18.30
CA HIS A 135 5.20 -1.51 16.85
C HIS A 135 5.94 -2.81 16.47
N ILE A 136 6.64 -3.45 17.41
CA ILE A 136 7.33 -4.73 17.19
C ILE A 136 6.39 -5.90 17.46
N SER A 137 5.80 -5.96 18.65
CA SER A 137 4.90 -7.05 19.04
C SER A 137 3.49 -6.92 18.44
N LEU A 138 3.12 -5.72 17.99
CA LEU A 138 1.76 -5.35 17.57
C LEU A 138 0.73 -5.52 18.70
N GLU A 139 1.19 -5.43 19.95
CA GLU A 139 0.35 -5.54 21.15
C GLU A 139 0.00 -4.17 21.74
N THR A 140 -1.15 -4.12 22.40
CA THR A 140 -1.68 -2.93 23.06
C THR A 140 -1.59 -3.09 24.58
N SER A 141 -1.24 -2.01 25.28
CA SER A 141 -1.10 -2.01 26.73
C SER A 141 -1.50 -0.68 27.36
N ASP A 142 -1.54 -0.61 28.70
CA ASP A 142 -1.78 0.60 29.49
C ASP A 142 -2.98 1.46 29.02
N SER A 143 -4.16 0.85 28.99
CA SER A 143 -5.40 1.51 28.62
C SER A 143 -5.83 2.53 29.69
N GLN A 144 -6.05 3.77 29.27
CA GLN A 144 -6.47 4.89 30.11
C GLN A 144 -7.72 5.55 29.53
N GLU A 145 -8.65 5.96 30.38
CA GLU A 145 -9.84 6.70 29.94
C GLU A 145 -9.44 8.07 29.37
N PHE A 146 -10.13 8.48 28.30
CA PHE A 146 -9.93 9.75 27.62
C PHE A 146 -11.25 10.50 27.53
N GLU A 147 -11.24 11.76 27.95
CA GLU A 147 -12.40 12.65 27.82
C GLU A 147 -12.37 13.36 26.46
N PRO A 148 -13.28 13.01 25.52
CA PRO A 148 -13.33 13.68 24.23
C PRO A 148 -13.88 15.10 24.35
N ASP A 149 -13.58 15.92 23.36
CA ASP A 149 -14.15 17.27 23.25
C ASP A 149 -15.67 17.23 23.05
N LEU A 150 -16.39 17.98 23.89
CA LEU A 150 -17.86 17.95 23.95
C LEU A 150 -18.53 18.57 22.73
N GLU A 151 -17.84 19.50 22.04
CA GLU A 151 -18.40 20.17 20.84
C GLU A 151 -18.37 19.25 19.61
N SER A 152 -17.27 18.52 19.41
CA SER A 152 -17.06 17.67 18.24
C SER A 152 -17.61 16.24 18.39
N GLU A 153 -17.76 15.74 19.62
CA GLU A 153 -18.18 14.35 19.88
C GLU A 153 -19.54 13.96 19.28
N PRO A 154 -20.61 14.79 19.34
CA PRO A 154 -21.90 14.42 18.76
C PRO A 154 -21.82 14.17 17.24
N PHE A 155 -21.02 14.97 16.53
CA PHE A 155 -20.82 14.81 15.10
C PHE A 155 -19.96 13.60 14.77
N ARG A 156 -18.86 13.42 15.52
CA ARG A 156 -17.98 12.26 15.38
C ARG A 156 -18.73 10.95 15.61
N ALA A 157 -19.55 10.85 16.65
CA ALA A 157 -20.34 9.66 16.94
C ALA A 157 -21.38 9.34 15.85
N ALA A 158 -22.00 10.36 15.26
CA ALA A 158 -22.92 10.18 14.14
C ALA A 158 -22.21 9.70 12.85
N LEU A 159 -21.02 10.25 12.57
CA LEU A 159 -20.15 9.78 11.49
C LEU A 159 -19.71 8.33 11.71
N GLU A 160 -19.31 7.99 12.92
CA GLU A 160 -18.89 6.64 13.31
C GLU A 160 -20.00 5.62 13.05
N SER A 161 -21.23 5.90 13.51
CA SER A 161 -22.38 5.02 13.31
C SER A 161 -22.73 4.84 11.83
N SER A 162 -22.63 5.91 11.03
CA SER A 162 -22.85 5.84 9.59
C SER A 162 -21.73 5.06 8.88
N THR A 163 -20.48 5.25 9.29
CA THR A 163 -19.31 4.54 8.76
C THR A 163 -19.39 3.05 9.04
N LEU A 164 -19.82 2.64 10.23
CA LEU A 164 -20.03 1.23 10.57
C LEU A 164 -21.11 0.58 9.70
N SER A 165 -22.19 1.31 9.43
CA SER A 165 -23.27 0.82 8.56
C SER A 165 -22.78 0.68 7.11
N TYR A 166 -22.00 1.63 6.61
CA TYR A 166 -21.33 1.57 5.32
C TYR A 166 -20.39 0.35 5.23
N ILE A 167 -19.51 0.18 6.21
CA ILE A 167 -18.56 -0.93 6.23
C ILE A 167 -19.26 -2.28 6.20
N ALA A 168 -20.30 -2.46 7.01
CA ALA A 168 -21.07 -3.71 7.04
C ALA A 168 -21.79 -4.02 5.71
N ALA A 169 -22.08 -3.00 4.89
CA ALA A 169 -22.72 -3.17 3.59
C ALA A 169 -21.72 -3.47 2.46
N HIS A 170 -20.51 -2.87 2.50
CA HIS A 170 -19.56 -2.90 1.37
C HIS A 170 -18.32 -3.79 1.59
N PHE A 171 -17.93 -4.04 2.84
CA PHE A 171 -16.71 -4.78 3.18
C PHE A 171 -17.02 -6.03 4.01
N HIS A 172 -16.45 -7.17 3.65
CA HIS A 172 -16.63 -8.41 4.41
C HIS A 172 -15.85 -8.38 5.73
N GLU A 173 -14.61 -7.86 5.70
CA GLU A 173 -13.69 -7.77 6.84
C GLU A 173 -13.06 -6.35 6.88
N GLY A 174 -13.91 -5.33 6.98
CA GLY A 174 -13.51 -3.94 7.06
C GLY A 174 -13.57 -3.38 8.48
N VAL A 175 -12.55 -2.63 8.88
CA VAL A 175 -12.49 -1.87 10.13
C VAL A 175 -12.55 -0.39 9.79
N GLY A 176 -13.32 0.37 10.58
CA GLY A 176 -13.44 1.82 10.42
C GLY A 176 -13.27 2.55 11.74
N ALA A 177 -12.66 3.72 11.68
CA ALA A 177 -12.50 4.62 12.81
C ALA A 177 -12.68 6.08 12.37
N VAL A 178 -13.35 6.88 13.20
CA VAL A 178 -13.54 8.31 12.98
C VAL A 178 -12.91 9.12 14.10
N PHE A 179 -11.96 9.97 13.72
CA PHE A 179 -11.19 10.83 14.62
C PHE A 179 -11.65 12.29 14.47
N ALA A 180 -11.82 12.98 15.59
CA ALA A 180 -11.94 14.43 15.61
C ALA A 180 -10.54 15.05 15.74
N LYS A 181 -10.24 16.09 14.96
CA LYS A 181 -8.92 16.71 15.02
C LYS A 181 -8.74 17.51 16.31
N ALA A 182 -7.70 17.19 17.07
CA ALA A 182 -7.39 17.91 18.31
C ALA A 182 -7.15 19.42 18.07
N GLY A 183 -8.02 20.25 18.65
CA GLY A 183 -7.99 21.71 18.53
C GLY A 183 -8.86 22.29 17.41
N SER A 184 -9.69 21.48 16.74
CA SER A 184 -10.65 21.92 15.74
C SER A 184 -11.97 21.16 15.87
N SER A 185 -13.08 21.87 16.12
CA SER A 185 -14.42 21.26 16.19
C SER A 185 -15.07 21.03 14.82
N THR A 186 -14.39 21.45 13.73
CA THR A 186 -14.90 21.43 12.35
C THR A 186 -14.20 20.43 11.43
N GLN A 187 -13.20 19.69 11.92
CA GLN A 187 -12.40 18.78 11.10
C GLN A 187 -12.46 17.34 11.64
N PHE A 188 -12.83 16.40 10.78
CA PHE A 188 -12.97 14.99 11.11
C PHE A 188 -12.23 14.13 10.09
N THR A 189 -11.57 13.08 10.56
CA THR A 189 -10.88 12.12 9.72
C THR A 189 -11.58 10.77 9.83
N ILE A 190 -12.06 10.26 8.69
CA ILE A 190 -12.65 8.92 8.57
C ILE A 190 -11.59 8.03 7.95
N GLN A 191 -11.28 6.90 8.59
CA GLN A 191 -10.36 5.91 8.07
C GLN A 191 -11.06 4.56 7.97
N ILE A 192 -10.85 3.89 6.84
CA ILE A 192 -11.39 2.57 6.54
C ILE A 192 -10.23 1.70 6.08
N VAL A 193 -10.10 0.51 6.66
CA VAL A 193 -9.13 -0.49 6.26
C VAL A 193 -9.83 -1.83 6.10
N ALA A 194 -9.65 -2.49 4.97
CA ALA A 194 -10.14 -3.84 4.74
C ALA A 194 -8.99 -4.72 4.27
N ASN A 195 -8.80 -5.83 4.97
CA ASN A 195 -7.68 -6.73 4.75
C ASN A 195 -8.24 -8.08 4.32
N LYS A 196 -7.55 -8.75 3.38
CA LYS A 196 -7.85 -10.13 3.06
C LYS A 196 -6.57 -10.85 2.69
N TYR A 197 -6.22 -11.84 3.49
CA TYR A 197 -4.98 -12.61 3.33
C TYR A 197 -5.33 -14.08 3.13
N ASN A 198 -4.77 -14.69 2.10
CA ASN A 198 -4.91 -16.12 1.85
C ASN A 198 -3.55 -16.70 1.46
N PRO A 199 -2.65 -16.88 2.45
CA PRO A 199 -1.30 -17.36 2.17
C PRO A 199 -1.28 -18.78 1.58
N THR A 200 -2.28 -19.62 1.90
CA THR A 200 -2.45 -20.95 1.29
C THR A 200 -2.67 -20.87 -0.23
N ASN A 201 -3.29 -19.80 -0.70
CA ASN A 201 -3.50 -19.52 -2.12
C ASN A 201 -2.51 -18.47 -2.66
N TYR A 202 -1.44 -18.16 -1.93
CA TYR A 202 -0.36 -17.27 -2.35
C TYR A 202 -0.79 -15.85 -2.73
N TRP A 203 -1.73 -15.25 -1.99
CA TRP A 203 -2.09 -13.85 -2.20
C TRP A 203 -2.52 -13.10 -0.94
N SER A 204 -2.25 -11.80 -0.98
CA SER A 204 -2.63 -10.84 0.05
C SER A 204 -3.21 -9.59 -0.62
N GLY A 205 -4.19 -8.97 0.04
CA GLY A 205 -4.87 -7.78 -0.44
C GLY A 205 -5.24 -6.85 0.70
N ARG A 206 -5.11 -5.54 0.45
CA ARG A 206 -5.46 -4.49 1.39
C ARG A 206 -6.06 -3.30 0.67
N TRP A 207 -7.19 -2.83 1.19
CA TRP A 207 -7.83 -1.58 0.84
C TRP A 207 -7.69 -0.62 2.01
N ARG A 208 -7.25 0.61 1.74
CA ARG A 208 -7.18 1.69 2.73
C ARG A 208 -7.82 2.92 2.14
N SER A 209 -8.73 3.53 2.87
CA SER A 209 -9.32 4.81 2.50
C SER A 209 -9.30 5.76 3.67
N GLU A 210 -8.93 7.01 3.39
CA GLU A 210 -8.85 8.09 4.36
C GLU A 210 -9.58 9.30 3.80
N TYR A 211 -10.55 9.81 4.55
CA TYR A 211 -11.32 10.99 4.19
C TYR A 211 -11.22 12.05 5.28
N LEU A 212 -10.67 13.20 4.92
CA LEU A 212 -10.64 14.38 5.77
C LEU A 212 -11.84 15.27 5.43
N VAL A 213 -12.80 15.35 6.33
CA VAL A 213 -13.97 16.21 6.25
C VAL A 213 -13.64 17.53 6.93
N ASP A 214 -13.70 18.63 6.18
CA ASP A 214 -13.48 19.98 6.69
C ASP A 214 -14.69 20.88 6.44
N PHE A 215 -15.37 21.29 7.52
CA PHE A 215 -16.51 22.21 7.46
C PHE A 215 -16.12 23.67 7.29
N ALA A 216 -14.87 24.06 7.58
CA ALA A 216 -14.40 25.43 7.34
C ALA A 216 -14.22 25.68 5.83
N GLU A 217 -13.56 24.73 5.16
CA GLU A 217 -13.33 24.79 3.71
C GLU A 217 -14.50 24.21 2.90
N ASN A 218 -15.46 23.55 3.56
CA ASN A 218 -16.57 22.82 2.93
C ASN A 218 -16.08 21.79 1.89
N THR A 219 -15.09 20.99 2.26
CA THR A 219 -14.51 19.95 1.38
C THR A 219 -14.28 18.64 2.10
N ILE A 220 -14.39 17.54 1.37
CA ILE A 220 -13.93 16.20 1.75
C ILE A 220 -12.71 15.89 0.89
N SER A 221 -11.54 15.80 1.51
CA SER A 221 -10.32 15.32 0.84
C SER A 221 -10.18 13.83 1.08
N GLY A 222 -10.29 13.03 0.02
CA GLY A 222 -10.22 11.57 0.08
C GLY A 222 -8.92 11.03 -0.49
N ARG A 223 -8.43 9.94 0.09
CA ARG A 223 -7.27 9.20 -0.38
C ARG A 223 -7.55 7.71 -0.28
N LEU A 224 -7.49 7.03 -1.42
CA LEU A 224 -7.71 5.60 -1.55
C LEU A 224 -6.41 4.93 -1.98
N LEU A 225 -6.05 3.85 -1.30
CA LEU A 225 -4.89 3.03 -1.60
C LEU A 225 -5.31 1.56 -1.67
N VAL A 226 -4.97 0.91 -2.79
CA VAL A 226 -5.21 -0.53 -2.97
C VAL A 226 -3.90 -1.22 -3.24
N ASN A 227 -3.63 -2.25 -2.44
CA ASN A 227 -2.47 -3.10 -2.57
C ASN A 227 -2.92 -4.55 -2.74
N VAL A 228 -2.43 -5.22 -3.78
CA VAL A 228 -2.64 -6.66 -3.98
C VAL A 228 -1.31 -7.30 -4.33
N HIS A 229 -0.99 -8.42 -3.72
CA HIS A 229 0.20 -9.20 -4.00
C HIS A 229 -0.21 -10.65 -4.27
N TYR A 230 0.24 -11.19 -5.40
CA TYR A 230 0.05 -12.58 -5.78
C TYR A 230 1.42 -13.19 -6.11
N TYR A 231 1.75 -14.30 -5.46
CA TYR A 231 3.09 -14.87 -5.47
C TYR A 231 3.15 -16.38 -5.77
N GLU A 232 2.13 -16.93 -6.44
CA GLU A 232 2.17 -18.30 -6.91
C GLU A 232 3.05 -18.41 -8.17
N GLN A 233 4.20 -19.08 -8.07
CA GLN A 233 5.12 -19.33 -9.20
C GLN A 233 5.63 -18.05 -9.91
N GLY A 234 5.53 -16.90 -9.25
CA GLY A 234 5.91 -15.58 -9.74
C GLY A 234 5.74 -14.55 -8.63
N ASN A 235 5.96 -13.27 -8.92
CA ASN A 235 5.63 -12.16 -8.02
C ASN A 235 4.95 -11.07 -8.85
N VAL A 236 3.67 -10.83 -8.57
CA VAL A 236 2.86 -9.81 -9.21
C VAL A 236 2.24 -8.93 -8.12
N GLN A 237 2.47 -7.62 -8.22
CA GLN A 237 1.96 -6.64 -7.29
C GLN A 237 1.15 -5.57 -8.01
N LEU A 238 0.04 -5.18 -7.39
CA LEU A 238 -0.72 -3.98 -7.69
C LEU A 238 -0.52 -3.00 -6.54
N GLU A 239 -0.11 -1.78 -6.85
CA GLU A 239 -0.15 -0.64 -5.94
C GLU A 239 -0.87 0.50 -6.67
N THR A 240 -1.95 1.00 -6.08
CA THR A 240 -2.67 2.16 -6.61
C THR A 240 -2.86 3.22 -5.53
N LYS A 241 -2.85 4.47 -5.95
CA LYS A 241 -3.09 5.65 -5.13
C LYS A 241 -4.03 6.57 -5.89
N HIS A 242 -5.21 6.80 -5.35
CA HIS A 242 -6.20 7.73 -5.89
C HIS A 242 -6.49 8.80 -4.85
N THR A 243 -6.43 10.05 -5.25
CA THR A 243 -6.73 11.20 -4.39
C THR A 243 -7.90 11.94 -4.99
N THR A 244 -8.90 12.23 -4.17
CA THR A 244 -10.11 12.91 -4.57
C THR A 244 -10.39 14.12 -3.68
N SER A 245 -11.13 15.08 -4.19
CA SER A 245 -11.59 16.24 -3.43
C SER A 245 -13.03 16.52 -3.82
N ILE A 246 -13.94 16.32 -2.86
CA ILE A 246 -15.39 16.46 -3.05
C ILE A 246 -15.84 17.72 -2.30
N ALA A 247 -16.52 18.63 -2.99
CA ALA A 247 -17.12 19.79 -2.33
C ALA A 247 -18.33 19.37 -1.49
N LEU A 248 -18.41 19.82 -0.24
CA LEU A 248 -19.54 19.56 0.64
C LEU A 248 -20.76 20.39 0.18
N PRO A 249 -21.89 19.74 -0.16
CA PRO A 249 -23.10 20.46 -0.48
C PRO A 249 -23.59 21.29 0.73
N PRO A 250 -24.21 22.45 0.51
CA PRO A 250 -24.71 23.32 1.60
C PRO A 250 -25.83 22.68 2.44
N THR A 251 -26.31 21.50 2.06
CA THR A 251 -27.29 20.72 2.82
C THR A 251 -26.67 19.86 3.93
N ILE A 252 -25.34 19.84 4.04
CA ILE A 252 -24.57 19.12 5.06
C ILE A 252 -24.06 20.18 6.05
N SER A 253 -24.41 20.04 7.32
CA SER A 253 -24.03 20.99 8.36
C SER A 253 -23.63 20.30 9.65
N ALA A 254 -22.62 20.85 10.34
CA ALA A 254 -22.24 20.38 11.67
C ALA A 254 -23.38 20.48 12.70
N SER A 255 -24.36 21.37 12.47
CA SER A 255 -25.55 21.53 13.31
C SER A 255 -26.57 20.38 13.19
N SER A 256 -26.45 19.52 12.17
CA SER A 256 -27.35 18.38 11.97
C SER A 256 -26.56 17.06 11.79
N PRO A 257 -26.00 16.50 12.89
CA PRO A 257 -25.03 15.39 12.83
C PRO A 257 -25.47 14.16 12.05
N ALA A 258 -26.59 13.54 12.43
CA ALA A 258 -27.05 12.29 11.83
C ALA A 258 -27.33 12.37 10.33
N PRO A 259 -28.18 13.29 9.82
CA PRO A 259 -28.46 13.37 8.38
C PRO A 259 -27.24 13.83 7.57
N SER A 260 -26.37 14.66 8.15
CA SER A 260 -25.14 15.10 7.50
C SER A 260 -24.14 13.96 7.37
N ALA A 261 -23.98 13.14 8.41
CA ALA A 261 -23.11 11.97 8.39
C ALA A 261 -23.53 10.98 7.30
N SER A 262 -24.81 10.63 7.21
CA SER A 262 -25.29 9.70 6.19
C SER A 262 -25.08 10.23 4.76
N LYS A 263 -25.24 11.54 4.53
CA LYS A 263 -24.97 12.16 3.23
C LYS A 263 -23.47 12.19 2.89
N ILE A 264 -22.59 12.43 3.88
CA ILE A 264 -21.14 12.37 3.67
C ILE A 264 -20.73 10.97 3.23
N LEU A 265 -21.26 9.93 3.89
CA LEU A 265 -20.95 8.54 3.52
C LEU A 265 -21.52 8.17 2.15
N ALA A 266 -22.68 8.69 1.75
CA ALA A 266 -23.20 8.48 0.40
C ALA A 266 -22.30 9.11 -0.69
N LEU A 267 -21.74 10.30 -0.44
CA LEU A 267 -20.77 10.92 -1.36
C LEU A 267 -19.48 10.10 -1.47
N ILE A 268 -19.04 9.51 -0.34
CA ILE A 268 -17.90 8.61 -0.31
C ILE A 268 -18.22 7.33 -1.11
N GLU A 269 -19.38 6.71 -0.89
CA GLU A 269 -19.84 5.51 -1.59
C GLU A 269 -19.84 5.70 -3.12
N ASP A 270 -20.39 6.83 -3.60
CA ASP A 270 -20.43 7.14 -5.03
C ASP A 270 -19.02 7.24 -5.63
N GLU A 271 -18.08 7.88 -4.94
CA GLU A 271 -16.69 8.02 -5.40
C GLU A 271 -15.91 6.70 -5.30
N GLU A 272 -16.04 5.92 -4.21
CA GLU A 272 -15.41 4.61 -4.09
C GLU A 272 -15.93 3.64 -5.17
N GLY A 273 -17.23 3.66 -5.42
CA GLY A 273 -17.87 2.87 -6.47
C GLY A 273 -17.40 3.26 -7.86
N ALA A 274 -17.31 4.55 -8.15
CA ALA A 274 -16.76 5.06 -9.41
C ALA A 274 -15.29 4.64 -9.60
N TYR A 275 -14.47 4.76 -8.55
CA TYR A 275 -13.07 4.34 -8.59
C TYR A 275 -12.92 2.83 -8.82
N GLN A 276 -13.72 2.00 -8.13
CA GLN A 276 -13.70 0.55 -8.31
C GLN A 276 -14.10 0.16 -9.74
N ALA A 277 -15.14 0.78 -10.30
CA ALA A 277 -15.56 0.55 -11.69
C ALA A 277 -14.45 0.95 -12.67
N ALA A 278 -13.85 2.13 -12.49
CA ALA A 278 -12.75 2.61 -13.31
C ALA A 278 -11.52 1.67 -13.26
N LEU A 279 -11.20 1.13 -12.08
CA LEU A 279 -10.11 0.16 -11.94
C LEU A 279 -10.40 -1.12 -12.75
N GLY A 280 -11.64 -1.60 -12.74
CA GLY A 280 -12.09 -2.73 -13.56
C GLY A 280 -11.91 -2.46 -15.06
N ASP A 281 -12.31 -1.28 -15.52
CA ASP A 281 -12.16 -0.88 -16.93
C ASP A 281 -10.69 -0.77 -17.34
N VAL A 282 -9.83 -0.20 -16.48
CA VAL A 282 -8.38 -0.12 -16.71
C VAL A 282 -7.77 -1.52 -16.86
N TYR A 283 -8.17 -2.47 -16.03
CA TYR A 283 -7.70 -3.85 -16.14
C TYR A 283 -8.15 -4.53 -17.43
N HIS A 284 -9.40 -4.30 -17.85
CA HIS A 284 -9.91 -4.79 -19.12
C HIS A 284 -9.11 -4.21 -20.30
N ASP A 285 -8.89 -2.89 -20.32
CA ASP A 285 -8.14 -2.21 -21.38
C ASP A 285 -6.67 -2.63 -21.44
N MET A 286 -6.02 -2.77 -20.28
CA MET A 286 -4.64 -3.21 -20.17
C MET A 286 -4.44 -4.62 -20.73
N GLY A 287 -5.40 -5.52 -20.47
CA GLY A 287 -5.43 -6.88 -21.01
C GLY A 287 -5.53 -6.92 -22.54
N GLU A 288 -6.40 -6.09 -23.10
CA GLU A 288 -6.72 -6.12 -24.53
C GLU A 288 -5.76 -5.30 -25.40
N LYS A 289 -5.22 -4.17 -24.89
CA LYS A 289 -4.40 -3.25 -25.68
C LYS A 289 -2.94 -3.26 -25.25
N THR A 290 -2.67 -2.89 -23.99
CA THR A 290 -1.29 -2.62 -23.51
C THR A 290 -0.41 -3.87 -23.57
N PHE A 291 -0.87 -5.00 -23.01
CA PHE A 291 -0.07 -6.23 -23.03
C PHE A 291 0.09 -6.80 -24.44
N LYS A 292 -0.93 -6.70 -25.30
CA LYS A 292 -0.83 -7.14 -26.71
C LYS A 292 0.15 -6.26 -27.51
N GLY A 293 0.24 -4.98 -27.17
CA GLY A 293 1.22 -4.05 -27.74
C GLY A 293 2.67 -4.41 -27.37
N LEU A 294 2.91 -4.86 -26.14
CA LEU A 294 4.25 -5.28 -25.68
C LEU A 294 4.69 -6.61 -26.31
N ARG A 295 3.83 -7.63 -26.25
CA ARG A 295 4.12 -8.94 -26.83
C ARG A 295 2.85 -9.57 -27.36
N ARG A 296 2.89 -9.91 -28.64
CA ARG A 296 1.81 -10.66 -29.28
C ARG A 296 1.85 -12.12 -28.86
N ALA A 297 0.68 -12.71 -28.62
CA ALA A 297 0.56 -14.15 -28.38
C ALA A 297 1.07 -14.99 -29.56
N LEU A 298 0.86 -14.50 -30.79
CA LEU A 298 1.36 -15.09 -32.03
C LEU A 298 1.96 -14.01 -32.95
N PRO A 299 2.96 -14.37 -33.78
CA PRO A 299 3.45 -13.52 -34.87
C PRO A 299 2.33 -13.04 -35.81
N LEU A 300 2.62 -12.05 -36.67
CA LEU A 300 1.66 -11.51 -37.64
C LEU A 300 1.03 -12.57 -38.55
N THR A 301 1.80 -13.61 -38.86
CA THR A 301 1.37 -14.77 -39.63
C THR A 301 0.32 -15.65 -38.93
N ARG A 302 0.03 -15.40 -37.64
CA ARG A 302 -0.87 -16.21 -36.80
C ARG A 302 -0.47 -17.69 -36.71
N GLN A 303 0.82 -17.97 -36.88
CA GLN A 303 1.40 -19.30 -36.77
C GLN A 303 2.62 -19.25 -35.83
N LYS A 304 2.91 -20.36 -35.16
CA LYS A 304 4.16 -20.49 -34.40
C LYS A 304 5.34 -20.31 -35.35
N ILE A 305 6.45 -19.79 -34.82
CA ILE A 305 7.68 -19.61 -35.59
C ILE A 305 8.15 -20.99 -36.05
N ASP A 306 8.34 -21.12 -37.36
CA ASP A 306 8.97 -22.26 -38.00
C ASP A 306 10.49 -22.05 -37.94
N TRP A 307 11.12 -22.66 -36.95
CA TRP A 307 12.55 -22.47 -36.68
C TRP A 307 13.42 -22.98 -37.85
N ASP A 308 13.00 -24.03 -38.56
CA ASP A 308 13.74 -24.59 -39.70
C ASP A 308 13.82 -23.57 -40.85
N LYS A 309 12.72 -22.87 -41.11
CA LYS A 309 12.71 -21.76 -42.09
C LYS A 309 13.59 -20.60 -41.64
N VAL A 310 13.56 -20.23 -40.35
CA VAL A 310 14.41 -19.14 -39.83
C VAL A 310 15.90 -19.46 -39.98
N LEU A 311 16.30 -20.70 -39.67
CA LEU A 311 17.67 -21.19 -39.86
C LEU A 311 18.06 -21.18 -41.35
N GLY A 312 17.17 -21.65 -42.23
CA GLY A 312 17.37 -21.62 -43.68
C GLY A 312 17.56 -20.21 -44.25
N TYR A 313 16.77 -19.23 -43.81
CA TYR A 313 16.93 -17.83 -44.23
C TYR A 313 18.24 -17.21 -43.72
N LYS A 314 18.66 -17.54 -42.49
CA LYS A 314 19.94 -17.09 -41.94
C LYS A 314 21.12 -17.65 -42.73
N LEU A 315 21.12 -18.95 -43.00
CA LEU A 315 22.11 -19.61 -43.86
C LEU A 315 22.13 -19.03 -45.27
N GLY A 316 20.96 -18.77 -45.86
CA GLY A 316 20.85 -18.12 -47.17
C GLY A 316 21.43 -16.70 -47.19
N ALA A 317 21.19 -15.92 -46.14
CA ALA A 317 21.77 -14.58 -45.98
C ALA A 317 23.29 -14.60 -45.79
N GLU A 318 23.83 -15.52 -44.99
CA GLU A 318 25.27 -15.70 -44.79
C GLU A 318 25.98 -16.20 -46.06
N LEU A 319 25.36 -17.11 -46.82
CA LEU A 319 25.86 -17.57 -48.11
C LEU A 319 25.80 -16.48 -49.19
N SER A 320 24.80 -15.60 -49.16
CA SER A 320 24.72 -14.45 -50.05
C SER A 320 25.72 -13.35 -49.68
N ALA A 321 25.95 -13.11 -48.38
CA ALA A 321 26.93 -12.14 -47.89
C ALA A 321 28.38 -12.59 -48.18
N SER A 322 28.66 -13.89 -48.06
CA SER A 322 29.99 -14.45 -48.39
C SER A 322 30.30 -14.44 -49.89
N LYS A 323 29.29 -14.55 -50.77
CA LYS A 323 29.48 -14.42 -52.23
C LYS A 323 29.97 -13.03 -52.68
N GLY A 324 29.68 -11.96 -51.93
CA GLY A 324 30.21 -10.62 -52.24
C GLY A 324 31.73 -10.52 -52.07
N VAL A 325 32.30 -11.27 -51.13
CA VAL A 325 33.74 -11.24 -50.81
C VAL A 325 34.58 -11.99 -51.86
N PHE A 326 34.03 -13.01 -52.53
CA PHE A 326 34.73 -13.75 -53.58
C PHE A 326 34.62 -13.13 -54.98
N SER A 327 33.83 -12.07 -55.16
CA SER A 327 33.67 -11.37 -56.45
C SER A 327 34.59 -10.16 -56.62
N ALA A 328 35.41 -9.84 -55.60
CA ALA A 328 36.33 -8.70 -55.60
C ALA A 328 37.81 -9.13 -55.67
N SER A 329 38.09 -10.26 -56.34
CA SER A 329 39.43 -10.72 -56.70
C SER A 329 39.67 -10.54 -58.19
#